data_AF-A0A7S1HTR9-F1
#
_entry.id   AF-A0A7S1HTR9-F1
#
_cell.length_a   1.000
_cell.length_b   1.000
_cell.length_c   1.000
_cell.angle_alpha   90.00
_cell.angle_beta   90.00
_cell.angle_gamma   90.00
#
_symmetry.space_group_name_H-M   'P 1'
#
loop_
_entity.id
_entity.type
_entity.pdbx_description
1 polymer ?
#
loop_
_entity_poly.entity_id
_entity_poly.type
_entity_poly.pdbx_seq_one_letter_code
_entity_poly.pdbx_strand_id
1 'polypeptide(L)'
;FAPVFEWQRVQRRTCVLSVACETDSCDLSKGLECGDPHHFVCSECLEQYVDDFQQPDQARKRAQHEGRVPCPGVGCKCHFSEWALARALSSDAFAKYSELRLKVLEDQLSQEMDDEVKRQVEAELQKLTQMDEDMRQVVRHRRHIAENILNHKCPRCSKVFI
;
A
#
# COMPACT_ATOMS: atom_id res chain seq x y z
N PHE A 1 -11.62 19.06 -51.80
CA PHE A 1 -11.62 18.71 -50.38
C PHE A 1 -10.18 18.57 -49.92
N ALA A 2 -9.57 19.65 -49.43
CA ALA A 2 -8.28 19.56 -48.78
C ALA A 2 -8.49 18.83 -47.45
N PRO A 3 -7.66 17.84 -47.11
CA PRO A 3 -7.79 17.14 -45.85
C PRO A 3 -7.56 18.15 -44.73
N VAL A 4 -8.50 18.18 -43.80
CA VAL A 4 -8.42 18.86 -42.51
C VAL A 4 -7.38 18.11 -41.67
N PHE A 5 -6.13 18.07 -42.14
CA PHE A 5 -5.02 17.53 -41.37
C PHE A 5 -4.77 18.53 -40.25
N GLU A 6 -5.36 18.20 -39.11
CA GLU A 6 -4.91 18.43 -37.75
C GLU A 6 -3.55 19.14 -37.69
N TRP A 7 -3.60 20.46 -37.56
CA TRP A 7 -2.49 21.21 -36.98
C TRP A 7 -2.41 20.86 -35.48
N GLN A 8 -2.10 19.61 -35.14
CA GLN A 8 -1.67 19.26 -33.81
C GLN A 8 -0.30 19.92 -33.61
N ARG A 9 -0.30 21.08 -32.96
CA ARG A 9 0.94 21.65 -32.43
C ARG A 9 1.51 20.62 -31.48
N VAL A 10 2.56 19.92 -31.92
CA VAL A 10 3.32 18.99 -31.09
C VAL A 10 3.93 19.82 -29.96
N GLN A 11 3.29 19.78 -28.79
CA GLN A 11 3.82 20.43 -27.61
C GLN A 11 5.01 19.60 -27.14
N ARG A 12 6.18 20.23 -27.10
CA ARG A 12 7.41 19.62 -26.59
C ARG A 12 7.61 20.02 -25.14
N ARG A 13 8.10 19.07 -24.35
CA ARG A 13 8.48 19.25 -22.95
C ARG A 13 9.87 18.68 -22.73
N THR A 14 10.57 19.22 -21.73
CA THR A 14 11.85 18.68 -21.28
C THR A 14 11.60 17.71 -20.14
N CYS A 15 12.23 16.53 -20.22
CA CYS A 15 12.14 15.53 -19.17
C CYS A 15 12.84 16.03 -17.90
N VAL A 16 12.20 15.91 -16.74
CA VAL A 16 12.78 16.28 -15.44
C VAL A 16 13.97 15.39 -15.08
N LEU A 17 14.01 14.17 -15.60
CA LEU A 17 15.14 13.25 -15.48
C LEU A 17 16.21 13.53 -16.54
N SER A 18 16.43 14.80 -16.91
CA SER A 18 17.30 15.24 -18.02
C SER A 18 18.72 14.68 -17.98
N VAL A 19 19.24 14.32 -16.80
CA VAL A 19 20.56 13.69 -16.65
C VAL A 19 20.59 12.25 -17.18
N ALA A 20 19.47 11.54 -17.11
CA ALA A 20 19.32 10.17 -17.60
C ALA A 20 18.60 10.09 -18.95
N CYS A 21 18.07 11.21 -19.46
CA CYS A 21 17.33 11.26 -20.71
C CYS A 21 18.26 11.61 -21.86
N GLU A 22 18.39 10.74 -22.86
CA GLU A 22 19.23 11.00 -24.04
C GLU A 22 18.65 12.09 -24.97
N THR A 23 17.39 12.51 -24.73
CA THR A 23 16.66 13.45 -25.59
C THR A 23 16.33 14.74 -24.83
N ASP A 24 16.85 15.88 -25.31
CA ASP A 24 16.61 17.20 -24.70
C ASP A 24 15.15 17.68 -24.77
N SER A 25 14.37 17.16 -25.74
CA SER A 25 12.96 17.51 -25.90
C SER A 25 12.13 16.33 -26.38
N CYS A 26 11.09 15.99 -25.64
CA CYS A 26 10.17 14.90 -25.98
C CYS A 26 8.78 15.45 -26.31
N ASP A 27 8.06 14.71 -27.14
CA ASP A 27 6.65 15.00 -27.43
C ASP A 27 5.83 14.75 -26.16
N LEU A 28 4.91 15.67 -25.84
CA LEU A 28 4.04 15.54 -24.67
C LEU A 28 3.23 14.23 -24.68
N SER A 29 2.90 13.70 -25.86
CA SER A 29 2.19 12.42 -26.01
C SER A 29 3.02 11.19 -25.66
N LYS A 30 4.35 11.31 -25.56
CA LYS A 30 5.31 10.24 -25.25
C LYS A 30 5.83 10.32 -23.82
N GLY A 31 4.98 10.73 -22.89
CA GLY A 31 5.35 10.83 -21.50
C GLY A 31 4.19 11.23 -20.63
N LEU A 32 4.53 11.61 -19.41
CA LEU A 32 3.55 11.87 -18.37
C LEU A 32 3.93 13.10 -17.56
N GLU A 33 2.96 13.98 -17.37
CA GLU A 33 3.04 15.09 -16.43
C GLU A 33 2.44 14.64 -15.09
N CYS A 34 3.06 15.08 -13.98
CA CYS A 34 2.41 14.90 -12.67
C CYS A 34 1.33 15.98 -12.47
N GLY A 35 0.81 16.13 -11.24
CA GLY A 35 -0.12 17.21 -10.91
C GLY A 35 0.43 18.63 -11.11
N ASP A 36 1.74 18.77 -11.34
CA ASP A 36 2.42 20.01 -11.72
C ASP A 36 2.76 19.97 -13.22
N PRO A 37 2.27 20.92 -14.04
CA PRO A 37 2.49 20.95 -15.49
C PRO A 37 3.96 21.20 -15.88
N HIS A 38 4.83 21.57 -14.94
CA HIS A 38 6.26 21.73 -15.18
C HIS A 38 7.04 20.42 -15.04
N HIS A 39 6.45 19.39 -14.44
CA HIS A 39 7.13 18.12 -14.22
C HIS A 39 6.67 17.06 -15.22
N PHE A 40 7.38 17.00 -16.35
CA PHE A 40 7.20 16.00 -17.38
C PHE A 40 8.28 14.92 -17.30
N VAL A 41 7.90 13.66 -17.51
CA VAL A 41 8.82 12.52 -17.64
C VAL A 41 8.47 11.76 -18.92
N CYS A 42 9.44 11.53 -19.81
CA CYS A 42 9.20 10.73 -21.02
C CYS A 42 8.99 9.25 -20.68
N SER A 43 8.33 8.50 -21.56
CA SER A 43 7.99 7.09 -21.31
C SER A 43 9.19 6.21 -20.99
N GLU A 44 10.32 6.40 -21.69
CA GLU A 44 11.54 5.62 -21.46
C GLU A 44 12.12 5.86 -20.06
N CYS A 45 12.29 7.12 -19.67
CA CYS A 45 12.78 7.45 -18.33
C CYS A 45 11.76 7.08 -17.24
N LEU A 46 10.45 7.13 -17.54
CA LEU A 46 9.41 6.74 -16.61
C LEU A 46 9.46 5.24 -16.31
N GLU A 47 9.67 4.40 -17.33
CA GLU A 47 9.75 2.95 -17.17
C GLU A 47 10.95 2.57 -16.30
N GLN A 48 12.13 3.11 -16.62
CA GLN A 48 13.33 2.91 -15.80
C GLN A 48 13.16 3.42 -14.37
N TYR A 49 12.54 4.60 -14.21
CA TYR A 49 12.27 5.17 -12.89
C TYR A 49 11.33 4.29 -12.07
N VAL A 50 10.29 3.72 -12.69
CA VAL A 50 9.36 2.81 -12.03
C VAL A 50 10.04 1.49 -11.69
N ASP A 51 10.91 0.96 -12.54
CA ASP A 51 11.69 -0.24 -12.26
C ASP A 51 12.68 -0.03 -11.10
N ASP A 52 13.37 1.11 -11.06
CA ASP A 52 14.24 1.48 -9.94
C ASP A 52 13.44 1.63 -8.64
N PHE A 53 12.22 2.20 -8.72
CA PHE A 53 11.33 2.32 -7.57
C PHE A 53 10.87 0.96 -7.02
N GLN A 54 10.89 -0.11 -7.82
CA GLN A 54 10.56 -1.46 -7.39
C GLN A 54 11.70 -2.16 -6.64
N GLN A 55 12.94 -1.66 -6.75
CA GLN A 55 14.12 -2.30 -6.16
C GLN A 55 14.06 -2.38 -4.63
N PRO A 56 14.63 -3.42 -3.98
CA PRO A 56 14.51 -3.63 -2.53
C PRO A 56 15.02 -2.46 -1.67
N ASP A 57 16.03 -1.72 -2.13
CA ASP A 57 16.60 -0.55 -1.47
C ASP A 57 15.60 0.62 -1.34
N GLN A 58 14.59 0.69 -2.24
CA GLN A 58 13.53 1.69 -2.20
C GLN A 58 12.34 1.30 -1.32
N ALA A 59 12.38 0.16 -0.62
CA ALA A 59 11.26 -0.34 0.20
C ALA A 59 10.72 0.69 1.20
N ARG A 60 11.61 1.43 1.87
CA ARG A 60 11.21 2.49 2.81
C ARG A 60 10.43 3.61 2.12
N LYS A 61 10.87 4.05 0.93
CA LYS A 61 10.16 5.10 0.17
C LYS A 61 8.82 4.60 -0.34
N ARG A 62 8.74 3.33 -0.77
CA ARG A 62 7.46 2.71 -1.17
C ARG A 62 6.45 2.71 -0.03
N ALA A 63 6.86 2.25 1.15
CA ALA A 63 5.99 2.25 2.32
C ALA A 63 5.51 3.67 2.68
N GLN A 64 6.40 4.67 2.63
CA GLN A 64 6.03 6.08 2.90
C GLN A 64 5.01 6.66 1.92
N HIS A 65 4.91 6.11 0.71
CA HIS A 65 4.02 6.58 -0.34
C HIS A 65 2.90 5.59 -0.67
N GLU A 66 2.60 4.63 0.21
CA GLU A 66 1.55 3.62 -0.03
C GLU A 66 1.75 2.85 -1.35
N GLY A 67 3.01 2.69 -1.76
CA GLY A 67 3.40 2.10 -3.05
C GLY A 67 3.07 2.96 -4.28
N ARG A 68 2.59 4.20 -4.13
CA ARG A 68 2.38 5.13 -5.25
C ARG A 68 3.71 5.67 -5.78
N VAL A 69 3.83 5.81 -7.10
CA VAL A 69 5.06 6.33 -7.74
C VAL A 69 5.10 7.86 -7.55
N PRO A 70 6.06 8.40 -6.80
CA PRO A 70 6.19 9.85 -6.62
C PRO A 70 6.74 10.51 -7.89
N CYS A 71 6.47 11.79 -8.06
CA CYS A 71 7.13 12.58 -9.09
C CYS A 71 8.63 12.74 -8.78
N PRO A 72 9.54 12.56 -9.77
CA PRO A 72 10.97 12.81 -9.57
C PRO A 72 11.34 14.30 -9.46
N GLY A 73 10.38 15.21 -9.67
CA GLY A 73 10.58 16.66 -9.54
C GLY A 73 11.02 17.07 -8.14
N VAL A 74 12.07 17.89 -8.06
CA VAL A 74 12.66 18.34 -6.79
C VAL A 74 11.60 19.08 -5.96
N GLY A 75 11.33 18.58 -4.74
CA GLY A 75 10.34 19.17 -3.85
C GLY A 75 8.87 18.91 -4.23
N CYS A 76 8.62 18.13 -5.29
CA CYS A 76 7.27 17.75 -5.68
C CYS A 76 6.70 16.70 -4.71
N LYS A 77 5.45 16.90 -4.29
CA LYS A 77 4.70 15.94 -3.44
C LYS A 77 3.65 15.15 -4.21
N CYS A 78 3.54 15.39 -5.52
CA CYS A 78 2.57 14.72 -6.37
C CYS A 78 3.00 13.28 -6.66
N HIS A 79 2.01 12.42 -6.86
CA HIS A 79 2.18 11.06 -7.36
C HIS A 79 1.57 10.94 -8.74
N PHE A 80 2.09 10.01 -9.53
CA PHE A 80 1.43 9.63 -10.78
C PHE A 80 0.19 8.80 -10.46
N SER A 81 -0.91 9.08 -11.17
CA SER A 81 -2.14 8.29 -11.02
C SER A 81 -1.96 6.90 -11.65
N GLU A 82 -2.68 5.91 -11.12
CA GLU A 82 -2.64 4.54 -11.66
C GLU A 82 -3.03 4.47 -13.13
N TRP A 83 -4.10 5.18 -13.51
CA TRP A 83 -4.55 5.24 -14.88
C TRP A 83 -3.49 5.83 -15.82
N ALA A 84 -2.80 6.85 -15.35
CA ALA A 84 -1.72 7.48 -16.09
C ALA A 84 -0.52 6.53 -16.28
N LEU A 85 -0.13 5.81 -15.23
CA LEU A 85 0.92 4.79 -15.29
C LEU A 85 0.53 3.64 -16.22
N ALA A 86 -0.71 3.14 -16.13
CA ALA A 86 -1.22 2.07 -16.98
C ALA A 86 -1.19 2.41 -18.48
N ARG A 87 -1.34 3.69 -18.82
CA ARG A 87 -1.26 4.17 -20.21
C ARG A 87 0.18 4.41 -20.68
N ALA A 88 1.08 4.78 -19.78
CA ALA A 88 2.42 5.23 -20.13
C ALA A 88 3.47 4.10 -20.07
N LEU A 89 3.26 3.10 -19.22
CA LEU A 89 4.17 1.96 -19.03
C LEU A 89 3.83 0.79 -19.94
N SER A 90 4.80 -0.11 -20.14
CA SER A 90 4.51 -1.43 -20.72
C SER A 90 3.58 -2.24 -19.81
N SER A 91 2.87 -3.20 -20.41
CA SER A 91 1.96 -4.07 -19.67
C SER A 91 2.67 -4.88 -18.57
N ASP A 92 3.93 -5.28 -18.80
CA ASP A 92 4.72 -6.04 -17.84
C ASP A 92 5.19 -5.16 -16.67
N ALA A 93 5.72 -3.97 -16.97
CA ALA A 93 6.13 -3.00 -15.95
C ALA A 93 4.96 -2.56 -15.07
N PHE A 94 3.80 -2.29 -15.67
CA PHE A 94 2.59 -1.92 -14.91
C PHE A 94 2.05 -3.06 -14.05
N ALA A 95 2.09 -4.31 -14.53
CA ALA A 95 1.67 -5.47 -13.76
C ALA A 95 2.56 -5.67 -12.52
N LYS A 96 3.88 -5.62 -12.69
CA LYS A 96 4.86 -5.71 -11.59
C LYS A 96 4.66 -4.58 -10.57
N TYR A 97 4.51 -3.35 -11.05
CA TYR A 97 4.20 -2.20 -10.20
C TYR A 97 2.92 -2.43 -9.37
N SER A 98 1.85 -2.88 -10.02
CA SER A 98 0.55 -3.07 -9.39
C SER A 98 0.60 -4.17 -8.32
N GLU A 99 1.27 -5.28 -8.60
CA GLU A 99 1.47 -6.36 -7.64
C GLU A 99 2.29 -5.89 -6.44
N LEU A 100 3.37 -5.15 -6.68
CA LEU A 100 4.21 -4.63 -5.60
C LEU A 100 3.47 -3.63 -4.72
N ARG A 101 2.65 -2.76 -5.32
CA ARG A 101 1.83 -1.82 -4.56
C ARG A 101 0.79 -2.54 -3.71
N LEU A 102 0.13 -3.57 -4.26
CA LEU A 102 -0.82 -4.37 -3.51
C LEU A 102 -0.15 -4.99 -2.28
N LYS A 103 1.04 -5.58 -2.45
CA LYS A 103 1.84 -6.12 -1.33
C LYS A 103 2.15 -5.09 -0.26
N VAL A 104 2.54 -3.87 -0.66
CA VAL A 104 2.81 -2.78 0.32
C VAL A 104 1.55 -2.45 1.14
N LEU A 105 0.38 -2.40 0.51
CA LEU A 105 -0.87 -2.12 1.21
C LEU A 105 -1.29 -3.28 2.12
N GLU A 106 -1.10 -4.52 1.67
CA GLU A 106 -1.34 -5.72 2.47
C GLU A 106 -0.43 -5.77 3.70
N ASP A 107 0.87 -5.50 3.54
CA ASP A 107 1.84 -5.45 4.63
C ASP A 107 1.48 -4.36 5.66
N GLN A 108 1.05 -3.19 5.20
CA GLN A 108 0.61 -2.10 6.07
C GLN A 108 -0.63 -2.50 6.87
N LEU A 109 -1.64 -3.05 6.20
CA LEU A 109 -2.86 -3.52 6.87
C LEU A 109 -2.55 -4.63 7.88
N SER A 110 -1.68 -5.58 7.52
CA SER A 110 -1.27 -6.66 8.42
C SER A 110 -0.58 -6.10 9.67
N GLN A 111 0.31 -5.11 9.51
CA GLN A 111 0.98 -4.47 10.64
C GLN A 111 0.01 -3.74 11.56
N GLU A 112 -0.96 -3.03 10.99
CA GLU A 112 -2.02 -2.36 11.76
C GLU A 112 -2.86 -3.36 12.57
N MET A 113 -3.21 -4.50 11.96
CA MET A 113 -3.93 -5.57 12.65
C MET A 113 -3.11 -6.18 13.79
N ASP A 114 -1.83 -6.48 13.55
CA ASP A 114 -0.93 -7.03 14.55
C ASP A 114 -0.77 -6.08 15.75
N ASP A 115 -0.63 -4.78 15.48
CA ASP A 115 -0.49 -3.78 16.53
C ASP A 115 -1.77 -3.61 17.34
N GLU A 116 -2.94 -3.71 16.73
CA GLU A 116 -4.21 -3.70 17.44
C GLU A 116 -4.37 -4.94 18.34
N VAL A 117 -4.01 -6.13 17.85
CA VAL A 117 -4.02 -7.37 18.65
C VAL A 117 -3.08 -7.24 19.84
N LYS A 118 -1.86 -6.71 19.64
CA LYS A 118 -0.91 -6.49 20.75
C LYS A 118 -1.49 -5.55 21.81
N ARG A 119 -2.11 -4.44 21.41
CA ARG A 119 -2.75 -3.50 22.36
C ARG A 119 -3.85 -4.17 23.16
N GLN A 120 -4.68 -5.01 22.54
CA GLN A 120 -5.74 -5.74 23.23
C GLN A 120 -5.17 -6.74 24.24
N VAL A 121 -4.14 -7.51 23.85
CA VAL A 121 -3.45 -8.44 24.76
C VAL A 121 -2.83 -7.71 25.94
N GLU A 122 -2.13 -6.59 25.70
CA GLU A 122 -1.54 -5.78 26.76
C GLU A 122 -2.59 -5.21 27.72
N ALA A 123 -3.71 -4.71 27.20
CA ALA A 123 -4.81 -4.21 28.00
C ALA A 123 -5.42 -5.32 28.88
N GLU A 124 -5.62 -6.53 28.34
CA GLU A 124 -6.13 -7.66 29.12
C GLU A 124 -5.10 -8.14 30.17
N LEU A 125 -3.81 -8.16 29.85
CA LEU A 125 -2.75 -8.46 30.82
C LEU A 125 -2.71 -7.42 31.94
N GLN A 126 -2.88 -6.14 31.63
CA GLN A 126 -2.97 -5.08 32.64
C GLN A 126 -4.20 -5.26 33.54
N LYS A 127 -5.37 -5.59 32.98
CA LYS A 127 -6.55 -5.91 33.79
C LYS A 127 -6.29 -7.09 34.72
N LEU A 128 -5.71 -8.17 34.22
CA LEU A 128 -5.41 -9.37 35.02
C LEU A 128 -4.39 -9.08 36.14
N THR A 129 -3.39 -8.25 35.88
CA THR A 129 -2.38 -7.89 36.89
C THR A 129 -2.93 -6.96 37.97
N GLN A 130 -3.88 -6.08 37.62
CA GLN A 130 -4.57 -5.19 38.56
C GLN A 130 -5.73 -5.85 39.31
N MET A 131 -6.18 -7.04 38.87
CA MET A 131 -7.18 -7.81 39.60
C MET A 131 -6.58 -8.41 40.87
N ASP A 132 -7.18 -8.06 42.01
CA ASP A 132 -6.95 -8.71 43.30
C ASP A 132 -7.20 -10.23 43.23
N GLU A 133 -6.51 -10.97 44.08
CA GLU A 133 -6.59 -12.44 44.13
C GLU A 133 -8.03 -12.93 44.39
N ASP A 134 -8.81 -12.18 45.18
CA ASP A 134 -10.23 -12.47 45.43
C ASP A 134 -11.07 -12.33 44.15
N MET A 135 -10.78 -11.32 43.31
CA MET A 135 -11.46 -11.16 42.02
C MET A 135 -11.06 -12.26 41.04
N ARG A 136 -9.80 -12.71 41.05
CA ARG A 136 -9.34 -13.85 40.24
C ARG A 136 -10.05 -15.14 40.63
N GLN A 137 -10.26 -15.37 41.93
CA GLN A 137 -11.03 -16.51 42.43
C GLN A 137 -12.49 -16.48 41.94
N VAL A 138 -13.15 -15.33 42.02
CA VAL A 138 -14.53 -15.16 41.54
C VAL A 138 -14.64 -15.44 40.04
N VAL A 139 -13.72 -14.92 39.23
CA VAL A 139 -13.72 -15.18 37.77
C VAL A 139 -13.46 -16.65 37.47
N ARG A 140 -12.50 -17.28 38.16
CA ARG A 140 -12.21 -18.71 38.00
C ARG A 140 -13.41 -19.59 38.36
N HIS A 141 -14.09 -19.27 39.46
CA HIS A 141 -15.28 -20.00 39.89
C HIS A 141 -16.45 -19.80 38.93
N ARG A 142 -16.71 -18.56 38.48
CA ARG A 142 -17.72 -18.29 37.45
C ARG A 142 -17.49 -19.09 36.18
N ARG A 143 -16.25 -19.14 35.70
CA ARG A 143 -15.90 -19.94 34.52
C ARG A 143 -16.14 -21.43 34.76
N HIS A 144 -15.70 -21.96 35.91
CA HIS A 144 -15.93 -23.36 36.25
C HIS A 144 -17.42 -23.71 36.32
N ILE A 145 -18.23 -22.85 36.94
CA ILE A 145 -19.69 -23.00 37.01
C ILE A 145 -20.29 -23.02 35.60
N ALA A 146 -19.98 -22.02 34.77
CA ALA A 146 -20.51 -21.93 33.42
C ALA A 146 -20.13 -23.16 32.57
N GLU A 147 -18.86 -23.55 32.59
CA GLU A 147 -18.35 -24.60 31.72
C GLU A 147 -18.65 -26.02 32.22
N ASN A 148 -18.76 -26.24 33.52
CA ASN A 148 -18.76 -27.60 34.09
C ASN A 148 -19.96 -27.91 34.99
N ILE A 149 -20.75 -26.91 35.38
CA ILE A 149 -21.93 -27.10 36.24
C ILE A 149 -23.21 -26.77 35.46
N LEU A 150 -23.26 -25.60 34.83
CA LEU A 150 -24.43 -25.13 34.10
C LEU A 150 -24.50 -25.67 32.67
N ASN A 151 -23.34 -25.89 32.03
CA ASN A 151 -23.31 -26.67 30.80
C ASN A 151 -23.51 -28.15 31.15
N HIS A 152 -24.73 -28.64 30.91
CA HIS A 152 -25.04 -30.07 31.01
C HIS A 152 -24.15 -30.84 30.02
N LYS A 153 -23.08 -31.42 30.56
CA LYS A 153 -22.18 -32.31 29.83
C LYS A 153 -22.59 -33.74 30.07
N CYS A 154 -22.54 -34.56 29.02
CA CYS A 154 -22.68 -36.00 29.16
C CYS A 154 -21.53 -36.55 30.04
N PRO A 155 -21.79 -37.19 31.20
CA PRO A 155 -20.74 -37.70 32.09
C PRO A 155 -19.90 -38.82 31.47
N ARG A 156 -20.33 -39.38 30.33
CA ARG A 156 -19.62 -40.45 29.62
C ARG A 156 -18.70 -39.94 28.50
N CYS A 157 -18.98 -38.78 27.92
CA CYS A 157 -18.22 -38.28 26.75
C CYS A 157 -17.94 -36.77 26.76
N SER A 158 -18.31 -36.06 27.82
CA SER A 158 -18.13 -34.61 28.02
C SER A 158 -18.70 -33.70 26.92
N LYS A 159 -19.52 -34.23 26.00
CA LYS A 159 -20.24 -33.42 25.02
C LYS A 159 -21.30 -32.57 25.72
N VAL A 160 -21.33 -31.29 25.38
CA VAL A 160 -22.37 -30.35 25.81
C VAL A 160 -23.63 -30.65 25.02
N PHE A 161 -24.75 -30.80 25.70
CA PHE A 161 -26.05 -30.91 25.05
C PHE A 161 -26.47 -29.50 24.59
N ILE A 162 -26.53 -29.29 23.27
CA ILE A 162 -27.02 -28.05 22.63
C ILE A 162 -28.52 -28.21 22.38
#